data_AF-A0A7J9XY95-F1
#
_entry.id   AF-A0A7J9XY95-F1
#
_cell.length_a   1.000
_cell.length_b   1.000
_cell.length_c   1.000
_cell.angle_alpha   90.00
_cell.angle_beta   90.00
_cell.angle_gamma   90.00
#
_symmetry.space_group_name_H-M   'P 1'
#
loop_
_entity.id
_entity.type
_entity.pdbx_description
1 polymer ?
#
loop_
_entity_poly.entity_id
_entity_poly.type
_entity_poly.pdbx_seq_one_letter_code
_entity_poly.pdbx_strand_id
1 'polypeptide(L)'
;SIMPGNFRGRDVTIQDAFEAVGRHATGEWSTEDVQEMEQVACPGEGACGGMFTANTMSSASEALGMALPFSASIPAIDPAREDICRATGAAMVDLIQRGIRPRDIMTREAFLNAIAVVEALGGSTNAVLHLLSIARECNVKLTIDDFDAVSAKVPHVGDLKPSGRYVMY
;
A
#
# COMPACT_ATOMS: atom_id res chain seq x y z
N SER A 1 -4.80 -3.67 -5.10
CA SER A 1 -5.75 -2.70 -4.52
C SER A 1 -7.18 -3.00 -4.99
N ILE A 2 -8.22 -2.63 -4.23
CA ILE A 2 -9.62 -2.58 -4.68
C ILE A 2 -9.80 -1.43 -5.70
N MET A 3 -10.75 -1.56 -6.61
CA MET A 3 -11.19 -0.47 -7.49
C MET A 3 -11.96 0.60 -6.69
N PRO A 4 -11.91 1.89 -7.08
CA PRO A 4 -12.74 2.90 -6.44
C PRO A 4 -14.23 2.61 -6.66
N GLY A 5 -15.03 2.87 -5.63
CA GLY A 5 -16.48 2.92 -5.74
C GLY A 5 -16.97 4.15 -6.51
N ASN A 6 -18.24 4.16 -6.90
CA ASN A 6 -18.85 5.33 -7.55
C ASN A 6 -20.04 5.84 -6.74
N PHE A 7 -19.91 7.03 -6.17
CA PHE A 7 -21.00 7.72 -5.49
C PHE A 7 -21.41 8.94 -6.31
N ARG A 8 -22.56 8.86 -6.97
CA ARG A 8 -23.15 9.96 -7.77
C ARG A 8 -22.16 10.57 -8.78
N GLY A 9 -21.40 9.71 -9.48
CA GLY A 9 -20.41 10.12 -10.48
C GLY A 9 -19.06 10.55 -9.92
N ARG A 10 -18.81 10.36 -8.61
CA ARG A 10 -17.51 10.62 -7.98
C ARG A 10 -16.88 9.32 -7.49
N ASP A 11 -15.57 9.21 -7.69
CA ASP A 11 -14.80 8.08 -7.17
C ASP A 11 -14.68 8.19 -5.66
N VAL A 12 -15.03 7.10 -4.98
CA VAL A 12 -15.04 6.98 -3.52
C VAL A 12 -14.29 5.74 -3.06
N THR A 13 -13.90 5.76 -1.80
CA THR A 13 -13.17 4.71 -1.11
C THR A 13 -13.82 4.44 0.25
N ILE A 14 -13.34 3.41 0.96
CA ILE A 14 -13.77 3.14 2.33
C ILE A 14 -13.56 4.33 3.29
N GLN A 15 -12.59 5.21 3.02
CA GLN A 15 -12.40 6.44 3.80
C GLN A 15 -13.63 7.35 3.69
N ASP A 16 -14.20 7.48 2.50
CA ASP A 16 -15.38 8.33 2.25
C ASP A 16 -16.61 7.79 3.02
N ALA A 17 -16.72 6.47 3.22
CA ALA A 17 -17.74 5.88 4.07
C ALA A 17 -17.54 6.21 5.56
N PHE A 18 -16.29 6.26 6.05
CA PHE A 18 -16.00 6.72 7.41
C PHE A 18 -16.33 8.21 7.59
N GLU A 19 -16.00 9.03 6.59
CA GLU A 19 -16.30 10.47 6.62
C GLU A 19 -17.80 10.76 6.51
N ALA A 20 -18.57 9.91 5.82
CA ALA A 20 -20.03 10.03 5.74
C ALA A 20 -20.71 10.00 7.12
N VAL A 21 -20.18 9.23 8.07
CA VAL A 21 -20.67 9.23 9.46
C VAL A 21 -20.51 10.60 10.10
N GLY A 22 -19.39 11.28 9.86
CA GLY A 22 -19.15 12.65 10.34
C GLY A 22 -20.08 13.68 9.69
N ARG A 23 -20.32 13.55 8.38
CA ARG A 23 -21.27 14.43 7.65
C ARG A 23 -22.71 14.23 8.09
N HIS A 24 -23.10 13.01 8.42
CA HIS A 24 -24.41 12.74 9.00
C HIS A 24 -24.56 13.33 10.41
N ALA A 25 -23.54 13.16 11.26
CA ALA A 25 -23.55 13.70 12.62
C ALA A 25 -23.64 15.23 12.67
N THR A 26 -23.17 15.92 11.63
CA THR A 26 -23.26 17.38 11.49
C THR A 26 -24.53 17.85 10.78
N GLY A 27 -25.40 16.93 10.37
CA GLY A 27 -26.65 17.23 9.66
C GLY A 27 -26.48 17.59 8.18
N GLU A 28 -25.27 17.46 7.62
CA GLU A 28 -25.00 17.69 6.20
C GLU A 28 -25.62 16.57 5.34
N TRP A 29 -25.58 15.33 5.83
CA TRP A 29 -26.03 14.14 5.10
C TRP A 29 -27.24 13.48 5.76
N SER A 30 -28.18 12.99 4.96
CA SER A 30 -29.29 12.18 5.46
C SER A 30 -28.84 10.75 5.78
N THR A 31 -29.70 9.97 6.44
CA THR A 31 -29.41 8.53 6.65
C THR A 31 -29.34 7.77 5.32
N GLU A 32 -30.15 8.16 4.34
CA GLU A 32 -30.14 7.60 2.99
C GLU A 32 -28.83 7.90 2.25
N ASP A 33 -28.28 9.11 2.39
CA ASP A 33 -26.96 9.44 1.81
C ASP A 33 -25.85 8.54 2.37
N VAL A 34 -25.87 8.27 3.68
CA VAL A 34 -24.90 7.35 4.33
C VAL A 34 -25.08 5.92 3.84
N GLN A 35 -26.32 5.44 3.75
CA GLN A 35 -26.62 4.10 3.25
C GLN A 35 -26.18 3.91 1.80
N GLU A 36 -26.44 4.89 0.94
CA GLU A 36 -25.98 4.86 -0.46
C GLU A 36 -24.45 4.81 -0.52
N MET A 37 -23.74 5.63 0.28
CA MET A 37 -22.27 5.60 0.36
C MET A 37 -21.73 4.24 0.80
N GLU A 38 -22.30 3.63 1.85
CA GLU A 38 -21.90 2.31 2.33
C GLU A 38 -22.01 1.24 1.23
N GLN A 39 -23.10 1.29 0.46
CA GLN A 39 -23.37 0.32 -0.61
C GLN A 39 -22.41 0.42 -1.80
N VAL A 40 -21.84 1.60 -2.05
CA VAL A 40 -21.00 1.84 -3.23
C VAL A 40 -19.50 1.95 -2.93
N ALA A 41 -19.10 2.20 -1.67
CA ALA A 41 -17.70 2.46 -1.31
C ALA A 41 -16.73 1.28 -1.55
N CYS A 42 -17.25 0.05 -1.56
CA CYS A 42 -16.48 -1.19 -1.72
C CYS A 42 -17.04 -2.03 -2.89
N PRO A 43 -16.69 -1.72 -4.16
CA PRO A 43 -17.33 -2.32 -5.33
C PRO A 43 -16.90 -3.77 -5.62
N GLY A 44 -15.96 -4.35 -4.87
CA GLY A 44 -15.48 -5.70 -5.11
C GLY A 44 -14.27 -6.09 -4.27
N GLU A 45 -13.46 -7.01 -4.81
CA GLU A 45 -12.30 -7.58 -4.13
C GLU A 45 -11.11 -6.62 -4.06
N GLY A 46 -10.31 -6.76 -2.99
CA GLY A 46 -9.02 -6.09 -2.83
C GLY A 46 -8.87 -5.33 -1.52
N ALA A 47 -7.62 -4.93 -1.22
CA ALA A 47 -7.31 -4.07 -0.09
C ALA A 47 -7.73 -2.61 -0.33
N CYS A 48 -7.82 -1.79 0.72
CA CYS A 48 -8.26 -0.39 0.65
C CYS A 48 -7.53 0.43 -0.43
N GLY A 49 -8.28 1.23 -1.20
CA GLY A 49 -7.86 1.86 -2.46
C GLY A 49 -6.73 2.90 -2.39
N GLY A 50 -6.70 3.69 -1.32
CA GLY A 50 -5.69 4.74 -1.13
C GLY A 50 -4.33 4.20 -0.70
N MET A 51 -3.35 5.08 -0.57
CA MET A 51 -2.01 4.82 0.00
C MET A 51 -2.07 4.66 1.54
N PHE A 52 -3.03 3.86 2.01
CA PHE A 52 -3.11 3.40 3.39
C PHE A 52 -2.14 2.25 3.63
N THR A 53 -2.12 1.72 4.85
CA THR A 53 -1.17 0.69 5.29
C THR A 53 -1.02 -0.50 4.33
N ALA A 54 -2.12 -0.99 3.73
CA ALA A 54 -2.05 -2.13 2.81
C ALA A 54 -1.22 -1.81 1.56
N ASN A 55 -1.58 -0.77 0.83
CA ASN A 55 -0.84 -0.35 -0.37
C ASN A 55 0.56 0.15 -0.02
N THR A 56 0.75 0.85 1.11
CA THR A 56 2.08 1.23 1.61
C THR A 56 2.98 0.01 1.81
N MET A 57 2.49 -1.02 2.50
CA MET A 57 3.29 -2.21 2.77
C MET A 57 3.49 -3.09 1.53
N SER A 58 2.53 -3.12 0.60
CA SER A 58 2.72 -3.76 -0.70
C SER A 58 3.82 -3.06 -1.51
N SER A 59 3.80 -1.73 -1.61
CA SER A 59 4.86 -0.96 -2.28
C SER A 59 6.22 -1.12 -1.59
N ALA A 60 6.24 -1.12 -0.25
CA ALA A 60 7.45 -1.38 0.51
C ALA A 60 8.00 -2.80 0.27
N SER A 61 7.13 -3.81 0.13
CA SER A 61 7.54 -5.19 -0.17
C SER A 61 8.20 -5.32 -1.55
N GLU A 62 7.68 -4.60 -2.56
CA GLU A 62 8.28 -4.55 -3.88
C GLU A 62 9.64 -3.81 -3.84
N ALA A 63 9.71 -2.68 -3.15
CA ALA A 63 10.94 -1.91 -2.96
C ALA A 63 12.03 -2.65 -2.15
N LEU A 64 11.63 -3.50 -1.20
CA LEU A 64 12.52 -4.41 -0.47
C LEU A 64 13.09 -5.53 -1.37
N GLY A 65 12.52 -5.74 -2.55
CA GLY A 65 12.87 -6.86 -3.44
C GLY A 65 12.20 -8.18 -3.05
N MET A 66 11.18 -8.16 -2.18
CA MET A 66 10.47 -9.36 -1.72
C MET A 66 9.22 -9.68 -2.54
N ALA A 67 8.78 -8.76 -3.41
CA ALA A 67 7.73 -8.99 -4.38
C ALA A 67 8.27 -8.73 -5.80
N LEU A 68 7.72 -9.46 -6.78
CA LEU A 68 8.04 -9.21 -8.18
C LEU A 68 7.59 -7.80 -8.60
N PRO A 69 8.27 -7.17 -9.58
CA PRO A 69 7.84 -5.88 -10.12
C PRO A 69 6.36 -5.89 -10.53
N PHE A 70 5.68 -4.77 -10.29
CA PHE A 70 4.24 -4.54 -10.51
C PHE A 70 3.31 -5.28 -9.54
N SER A 71 3.82 -6.13 -8.65
CA SER A 71 2.97 -6.84 -7.69
C SER A 71 2.18 -5.87 -6.79
N ALA A 72 2.76 -4.74 -6.41
CA ALA A 72 2.12 -3.77 -5.54
C ALA A 72 0.99 -2.98 -6.21
N SER A 73 1.11 -2.67 -7.51
CA SER A 73 0.24 -1.71 -8.20
C SER A 73 -0.95 -2.32 -8.94
N ILE A 74 -0.85 -3.58 -9.38
CA ILE A 74 -1.94 -4.20 -10.13
C ILE A 74 -3.24 -4.25 -9.28
N PRO A 75 -4.43 -3.98 -9.84
CA PRO A 75 -5.68 -4.16 -9.09
C PRO A 75 -5.92 -5.63 -8.72
N ALA A 76 -6.77 -5.88 -7.73
CA ALA A 76 -7.06 -7.26 -7.30
C ALA A 76 -7.79 -8.05 -8.41
N ILE A 77 -8.70 -7.38 -9.12
CA ILE A 77 -9.55 -7.98 -10.17
C ILE A 77 -8.90 -7.96 -11.57
N ASP A 78 -7.69 -7.40 -11.69
CA ASP A 78 -7.01 -7.30 -12.99
C ASP A 78 -6.51 -8.68 -13.43
N PRO A 79 -6.77 -9.13 -14.68
CA PRO A 79 -6.29 -10.43 -15.16
C PRO A 79 -4.77 -10.62 -15.06
N ALA A 80 -3.99 -9.54 -15.15
CA ALA A 80 -2.52 -9.59 -15.00
C ALA A 80 -2.10 -10.02 -13.58
N ARG A 81 -3.00 -9.98 -12.59
CA ARG A 81 -2.77 -10.52 -11.26
C ARG A 81 -2.49 -12.02 -11.30
N GLU A 82 -3.19 -12.76 -12.15
CA GLU A 82 -2.93 -14.20 -12.32
C GLU A 82 -1.54 -14.46 -12.92
N ASP A 83 -1.11 -13.61 -13.85
CA ASP A 83 0.20 -13.74 -14.48
C ASP A 83 1.34 -13.50 -13.48
N ILE A 84 1.20 -12.51 -12.60
CA ILE A 84 2.14 -12.32 -11.48
C ILE A 84 2.13 -13.53 -10.53
N CYS A 85 0.98 -14.11 -10.23
CA CYS A 85 0.91 -15.32 -9.38
C CYS A 85 1.68 -16.49 -10.01
N ARG A 86 1.50 -16.73 -11.32
CA ARG A 86 2.26 -17.76 -12.06
C ARG A 86 3.76 -17.45 -12.08
N ALA A 87 4.14 -16.20 -12.36
CA ALA A 87 5.53 -15.76 -12.36
C ALA A 87 6.19 -15.89 -10.99
N THR A 88 5.44 -15.64 -9.91
CA THR A 88 5.91 -15.83 -8.53
C THR A 88 6.26 -17.29 -8.26
N GLY A 89 5.45 -18.23 -8.75
CA GLY A 89 5.75 -19.66 -8.66
C GLY A 89 7.07 -20.03 -9.33
N ALA A 90 7.31 -19.52 -10.55
CA ALA A 90 8.57 -19.74 -11.27
C ALA A 90 9.77 -19.10 -10.55
N ALA A 91 9.62 -17.87 -10.06
CA ALA A 91 10.66 -17.18 -9.30
C ALA A 91 11.03 -17.93 -8.01
N MET A 92 10.04 -18.47 -7.30
CA MET A 92 10.29 -19.26 -6.09
C MET A 92 11.13 -20.51 -6.37
N VAL A 93 10.90 -21.20 -7.48
CA VAL A 93 11.72 -22.36 -7.89
C VAL A 93 13.17 -21.94 -8.15
N ASP A 94 13.38 -20.83 -8.87
CA ASP A 94 14.72 -20.29 -9.14
C ASP A 94 15.47 -19.91 -7.85
N LEU A 95 14.79 -19.21 -6.93
CA LEU A 95 15.37 -18.82 -5.64
C LEU A 95 15.81 -20.04 -4.83
N ILE A 96 14.99 -21.10 -4.79
CA ILE A 96 15.33 -22.36 -4.10
C ILE A 96 16.54 -23.03 -4.75
N GLN A 97 16.57 -23.14 -6.09
CA GLN A 97 17.68 -23.76 -6.82
C GLN A 97 19.00 -23.01 -6.61
N ARG A 98 18.95 -21.68 -6.52
CA ARG A 98 20.11 -20.81 -6.30
C ARG A 98 20.47 -20.65 -4.83
N GLY A 99 19.65 -21.19 -3.92
CA GLY A 99 19.86 -21.07 -2.48
C GLY A 99 19.73 -19.64 -1.95
N ILE A 100 18.99 -18.76 -2.64
CA ILE A 100 18.77 -17.37 -2.25
C ILE A 100 17.68 -17.33 -1.17
N ARG A 101 17.98 -16.66 -0.05
CA ARG A 101 17.12 -16.56 1.13
C ARG A 101 16.67 -15.11 1.35
N PRO A 102 15.59 -14.87 2.12
CA PRO A 102 15.14 -13.52 2.42
C PRO A 102 16.24 -12.60 3.00
N ARG A 103 17.12 -13.13 3.85
CA ARG A 103 18.24 -12.34 4.43
C ARG A 103 19.34 -11.97 3.42
N ASP A 104 19.38 -12.63 2.26
CA ASP A 104 20.28 -12.25 1.16
C ASP A 104 19.71 -11.08 0.35
N ILE A 105 18.39 -10.86 0.40
CA ILE A 105 17.66 -9.81 -0.31
C ILE A 105 17.47 -8.58 0.61
N MET A 106 16.96 -8.82 1.81
CA MET A 106 16.53 -7.80 2.77
C MET A 106 17.72 -7.23 3.54
N THR A 107 18.62 -6.59 2.81
CA THR A 107 19.80 -5.87 3.32
C THR A 107 19.40 -4.52 3.90
N ARG A 108 20.34 -3.87 4.60
CA ARG A 108 20.11 -2.52 5.13
C ARG A 108 19.72 -1.53 4.04
N GLU A 109 20.37 -1.62 2.89
CA GLU A 109 20.15 -0.80 1.71
C GLU A 109 18.74 -1.04 1.14
N ALA A 110 18.26 -2.30 1.13
CA ALA A 110 16.89 -2.62 0.71
C ALA A 110 15.86 -1.96 1.64
N PHE A 111 16.08 -1.96 2.96
CA PHE A 111 15.21 -1.25 3.90
C PHE A 111 15.22 0.27 3.67
N LEU A 112 16.38 0.87 3.42
CA LEU A 112 16.46 2.30 3.12
C LEU A 112 15.73 2.65 1.81
N ASN A 113 15.82 1.80 0.79
CA ASN A 113 15.04 1.96 -0.44
C ASN A 113 13.53 1.87 -0.19
N ALA A 114 13.11 0.92 0.65
CA ALA A 114 11.70 0.77 1.01
C ALA A 114 11.16 1.99 1.77
N ILE A 115 11.94 2.53 2.72
CA ILE A 115 11.60 3.78 3.39
C ILE A 115 11.49 4.92 2.38
N ALA A 116 12.44 5.05 1.46
CA ALA A 116 12.39 6.09 0.43
C ALA A 116 11.13 5.98 -0.44
N VAL A 117 10.72 4.78 -0.82
CA VAL A 117 9.46 4.58 -1.57
C VAL A 117 8.24 4.93 -0.71
N VAL A 118 8.22 4.56 0.56
CA VAL A 118 7.15 4.92 1.50
C VAL A 118 7.02 6.45 1.61
N GLU A 119 8.13 7.18 1.78
CA GLU A 119 8.15 8.64 1.85
C GLU A 119 7.70 9.29 0.52
N ALA A 120 8.24 8.80 -0.60
CA ALA A 120 7.91 9.32 -1.93
C ALA A 120 6.42 9.20 -2.25
N LEU A 121 5.75 8.16 -1.73
CA LEU A 121 4.32 7.89 -1.95
C LEU A 121 3.41 8.48 -0.89
N GLY A 122 3.94 9.11 0.17
CA GLY A 122 3.12 9.59 1.29
C GLY A 122 2.48 8.44 2.08
N GLY A 123 3.24 7.37 2.28
CA GLY A 123 2.78 6.13 2.90
C GLY A 123 2.39 6.23 4.37
N SER A 124 1.63 5.24 4.83
CA SER A 124 1.16 5.11 6.21
C SER A 124 2.31 5.08 7.22
N THR A 125 2.15 5.79 8.33
CA THR A 125 3.08 5.76 9.47
C THR A 125 3.23 4.37 10.09
N ASN A 126 2.27 3.47 9.88
CA ASN A 126 2.39 2.06 10.30
C ASN A 126 3.57 1.35 9.63
N ALA A 127 4.04 1.83 8.47
CA ALA A 127 5.25 1.31 7.83
C ALA A 127 6.48 1.39 8.73
N VAL A 128 6.57 2.39 9.63
CA VAL A 128 7.64 2.50 10.62
C VAL A 128 7.67 1.26 11.52
N LEU A 129 6.51 0.89 12.08
CA LEU A 129 6.39 -0.27 12.97
C LEU A 129 6.69 -1.57 12.25
N HIS A 130 6.16 -1.73 11.03
CA HIS A 130 6.34 -2.95 10.26
C HIS A 130 7.78 -3.12 9.77
N LEU A 131 8.39 -2.10 9.16
CA LEU A 131 9.75 -2.19 8.64
C LEU A 131 10.79 -2.38 9.76
N LEU A 132 10.62 -1.73 10.92
CA LEU A 132 11.48 -1.99 12.09
C LEU A 132 11.35 -3.44 12.58
N SER A 133 10.13 -3.97 12.63
CA SER A 133 9.88 -5.36 13.06
C SER A 133 10.47 -6.38 12.10
N ILE A 134 10.30 -6.16 10.80
CA ILE A 134 10.85 -7.03 9.75
C ILE A 134 12.39 -6.95 9.74
N ALA A 135 12.98 -5.75 9.85
CA ALA A 135 14.43 -5.59 9.93
C ALA A 135 15.03 -6.34 11.12
N ARG A 136 14.35 -6.31 12.28
CA ARG A 136 14.75 -7.08 13.46
C ARG A 136 14.78 -8.58 13.20
N GLU A 137 13.76 -9.14 12.53
CA GLU A 137 13.71 -10.57 12.17
C GLU A 137 14.82 -10.96 11.18
N CYS A 138 15.18 -10.04 10.29
CA CYS A 138 16.28 -10.19 9.34
C CYS A 138 17.68 -9.99 9.96
N ASN A 139 17.78 -9.60 11.25
CA ASN A 139 19.00 -9.16 11.91
C ASN A 139 19.68 -7.96 11.22
N VAL A 140 18.88 -7.05 10.65
CA VAL A 140 19.34 -5.78 10.07
C VAL A 140 19.19 -4.68 11.10
N LYS A 141 20.27 -3.91 11.32
CA LYS A 141 20.21 -2.71 12.14
C LYS A 141 19.47 -1.61 11.38
N LEU A 142 18.22 -1.39 11.77
CA LEU A 142 17.36 -0.29 11.35
C LEU A 142 16.80 0.38 12.60
N THR A 143 16.78 1.71 12.61
CA THR A 143 16.35 2.54 13.73
C THR A 143 15.30 3.54 13.28
N ILE A 144 14.57 4.14 14.22
CA ILE A 144 13.60 5.17 13.88
C ILE A 144 14.27 6.40 13.25
N ASP A 145 15.51 6.72 13.63
CA ASP A 145 16.29 7.83 13.07
C ASP A 145 16.61 7.65 11.59
N ASP A 146 16.60 6.40 11.09
CA ASP A 146 16.78 6.14 9.66
C ASP A 146 15.60 6.67 8.82
N PHE A 147 14.38 6.68 9.38
CA PHE A 147 13.20 7.22 8.70
C PHE A 147 13.31 8.73 8.56
N ASP A 148 13.69 9.42 9.64
CA ASP A 148 13.91 10.87 9.63
C ASP A 148 15.02 11.27 8.64
N ALA A 149 16.14 10.55 8.66
CA ALA A 149 17.26 10.81 7.76
C ALA A 149 16.93 10.59 6.27
N VAL A 150 16.00 9.66 5.96
CA VAL A 150 15.52 9.42 4.60
C VAL A 150 14.46 10.44 4.20
N SER A 151 13.47 10.75 5.05
CA SER A 151 12.41 11.72 4.71
C SER A 151 12.97 13.11 4.45
N ALA A 152 14.05 13.50 5.14
CA ALA A 152 14.77 14.75 4.90
C ALA A 152 15.35 14.88 3.47
N LYS A 153 15.49 13.78 2.73
CA LYS A 153 16.10 13.73 1.39
C LYS A 153 15.09 13.39 0.29
N VAL A 154 13.97 12.77 0.64
CA VAL A 154 13.02 12.22 -0.33
C VAL A 154 11.79 13.13 -0.39
N PRO A 155 11.51 13.77 -1.53
CA PRO A 155 10.30 14.55 -1.67
C PRO A 155 9.09 13.62 -1.78
N HIS A 156 7.98 14.06 -1.18
CA HIS A 156 6.68 13.46 -1.42
C HIS A 156 6.21 13.81 -2.84
N VAL A 157 6.07 12.80 -3.70
CA VAL A 157 5.73 12.95 -5.13
C VAL A 157 4.42 12.26 -5.55
N GLY A 158 3.89 11.36 -4.72
CA GLY A 158 2.62 10.68 -4.96
C GLY A 158 1.40 11.56 -4.70
N ASP A 159 0.55 11.77 -5.71
CA ASP A 159 -0.74 12.46 -5.53
C ASP A 159 -1.85 11.44 -5.16
N LEU A 160 -1.69 10.76 -4.02
CA LEU A 160 -2.54 9.63 -3.63
C LEU A 160 -3.30 9.91 -2.33
N LYS A 161 -4.58 9.54 -2.27
CA LYS A 161 -5.36 9.54 -1.02
C LYS A 161 -4.60 8.75 0.05
N PRO A 162 -4.54 9.21 1.32
CA PRO A 162 -5.32 10.33 1.86
C PRO A 162 -4.73 11.72 1.62
N SER A 163 -3.47 11.82 1.21
CA SER A 163 -2.76 13.10 1.08
C SER A 163 -3.04 13.84 -0.22
N GLY A 164 -3.47 13.12 -1.25
CA GLY A 164 -3.73 13.60 -2.60
C GLY A 164 -5.08 13.15 -3.16
N ARG A 165 -5.20 13.20 -4.50
CA ARG A 165 -6.47 13.04 -5.23
C ARG A 165 -6.72 11.62 -5.72
N TYR A 166 -5.69 10.91 -6.16
CA TYR A 166 -5.83 9.63 -6.85
C TYR A 166 -5.78 8.45 -5.87
N VAL A 167 -6.11 7.25 -6.36
CA VAL A 167 -5.95 5.99 -5.63
C VAL A 167 -4.81 5.19 -6.26
N MET A 168 -4.49 4.01 -5.74
CA MET A 168 -3.42 3.17 -6.31
C MET A 168 -3.69 2.75 -7.77
N TYR A 169 -4.96 2.74 -8.17
CA TYR A 169 -5.39 2.51 -9.56
C TYR A 169 -5.32 3.79 -10.40
#